data_AF-A0A969G0M4-F1
#
_entry.id   AF-A0A969G0M4-F1
#
_cell.length_a   1.000
_cell.length_b   1.000
_cell.length_c   1.000
_cell.angle_alpha   90.00
_cell.angle_beta   90.00
_cell.angle_gamma   90.00
#
_symmetry.space_group_name_H-M   'P 1'
#
loop_
_entity.id
_entity.type
_entity.pdbx_description
1 polymer ?
#
loop_
_entity_poly.entity_id
_entity_poly.type
_entity_poly.pdbx_seq_one_letter_code
_entity_poly.pdbx_strand_id
1 'polypeptide(L)'
;MPASGKRRSRLSSIPPQDFYHPFAQSKIDDYQRNLNAINQRLAMEENAVETLAQAQEEAKVAQVQQGVAQSLDSWEQAYLSWAEAIQKLQAVPEGTTAYDEAQELIESYSSNLASSKENQDKENLAQNIYTQGTRIANLARDAEIAGDWGQAVFHWKNALRYMEQVPADSYQSSLAQPAVGRFNQAIENAQVQLQLDTRLKQAESDLQRTCAGEPNICTFTLDARNINVRLTAAYVNEVQQTAVQASATNNSDAKIRILDHIATLEQALEVISRNTSVPVQVYDVNGVLLVDYKP
;
A
#
# COMPACT_ATOMS: atom_id res chain seq x y z
N MET A 1 29.18 -47.17 40.31
CA MET A 1 30.45 -46.59 40.81
C MET A 1 31.15 -47.30 42.00
N PRO A 2 30.58 -48.21 42.82
CA PRO A 2 31.28 -48.68 44.05
C PRO A 2 32.45 -49.66 43.82
N ALA A 3 32.53 -50.28 42.63
CA ALA A 3 33.51 -51.33 42.35
C ALA A 3 34.91 -50.82 41.98
N SER A 4 35.04 -49.66 41.31
CA SER A 4 36.35 -49.10 40.92
C SER A 4 37.08 -48.48 42.12
N GLY A 5 36.35 -47.78 43.00
CA GLY A 5 36.89 -47.23 44.24
C GLY A 5 37.45 -48.31 45.18
N LYS A 6 36.73 -49.43 45.33
CA LYS A 6 37.19 -50.60 46.10
C LYS A 6 38.42 -51.30 45.50
N ARG A 7 38.59 -51.28 44.18
CA ARG A 7 39.77 -51.87 43.52
C ARG A 7 40.99 -50.98 43.64
N ARG A 8 40.83 -49.66 43.48
CA ARG A 8 41.90 -48.68 43.69
C ARG A 8 42.43 -48.72 45.12
N SER A 9 41.55 -48.82 46.13
CA SER A 9 41.96 -48.87 47.54
C SER A 9 42.80 -50.12 47.89
N ARG A 10 42.54 -51.26 47.24
CA ARG A 10 43.32 -52.50 47.41
C ARG A 10 44.68 -52.45 46.70
N LEU A 11 44.77 -51.73 45.58
CA LEU A 11 46.02 -51.54 44.86
C LEU A 11 46.94 -50.54 45.58
N SER A 12 46.37 -49.50 46.19
CA SER A 12 47.14 -48.50 46.95
C SER A 12 47.71 -49.02 48.27
N SER A 13 47.23 -50.18 48.76
CA SER A 13 47.76 -50.82 49.98
C SER A 13 48.96 -51.75 49.73
N ILE A 14 49.40 -51.93 48.47
CA ILE A 14 50.57 -52.75 48.13
C ILE A 14 51.84 -51.96 48.52
N PRO A 15 52.74 -52.51 49.37
CA PRO A 15 53.92 -51.78 49.84
C PRO A 15 54.91 -51.45 48.70
N PRO A 16 55.69 -50.35 48.79
CA PRO A 16 56.67 -49.97 47.78
C PRO A 16 57.76 -51.00 47.49
N GLN A 17 58.01 -51.90 48.44
CA GLN A 17 59.04 -52.95 48.36
C GLN A 17 58.51 -54.26 47.75
N ASP A 18 57.20 -54.35 47.49
CA ASP A 18 56.57 -55.53 46.90
C ASP A 18 56.86 -55.63 45.39
N PHE A 19 57.13 -56.84 44.90
CA PHE A 19 57.40 -57.12 43.49
C PHE A 19 56.29 -56.60 42.55
N TYR A 20 55.04 -56.58 42.99
CA TYR A 20 53.89 -56.13 42.20
C TYR A 20 53.61 -54.62 42.30
N HIS A 21 54.37 -53.86 43.11
CA HIS A 21 54.14 -52.43 43.29
C HIS A 21 54.14 -51.61 41.98
N PRO A 22 55.08 -51.80 41.02
CA PRO A 22 55.05 -51.07 39.74
C PRO A 22 53.79 -51.36 38.91
N PHE A 23 53.32 -52.61 38.91
CA PHE A 23 52.08 -52.99 38.25
C PHE A 23 50.86 -52.35 38.93
N ALA A 24 50.84 -52.32 40.27
CA ALA A 24 49.80 -51.68 41.04
C ALA A 24 49.69 -50.18 40.74
N GLN A 25 50.83 -49.47 40.65
CA GLN A 25 50.87 -48.06 40.27
C GLN A 25 50.37 -47.83 38.84
N SER A 26 50.84 -48.62 37.87
CA SER A 26 50.34 -48.55 36.49
C SER A 26 48.82 -48.71 36.40
N LYS A 27 48.23 -49.63 37.20
CA LYS A 27 46.78 -49.82 37.23
C LYS A 27 46.02 -48.70 37.93
N ILE A 28 46.61 -48.10 38.97
CA ILE A 28 46.04 -46.92 39.61
C ILE A 28 45.99 -45.76 38.61
N ASP A 29 47.04 -45.55 37.81
CA ASP A 29 47.07 -44.51 36.78
C ASP A 29 46.07 -44.77 35.65
N ASP A 30 45.96 -46.02 35.18
CA ASP A 30 44.93 -46.44 34.22
C ASP A 30 43.53 -46.11 34.73
N TYR A 31 43.23 -46.45 35.98
CA TYR A 31 41.92 -46.19 36.58
C TYR A 31 41.64 -44.69 36.76
N GLN A 32 42.65 -43.89 37.09
CA GLN A 32 42.51 -42.44 37.19
C GLN A 32 42.21 -41.82 35.82
N ARG A 33 42.95 -42.20 34.77
CA ARG A 33 42.69 -41.75 33.39
C ARG A 33 41.28 -42.13 32.94
N ASN A 34 40.88 -43.38 33.16
CA ASN A 34 39.54 -43.85 32.79
C ASN A 34 38.44 -43.11 33.56
N LEU A 35 38.63 -42.87 34.86
CA LEU A 35 37.66 -42.11 35.66
C LEU A 35 37.51 -40.67 35.15
N ASN A 36 38.63 -40.00 34.83
CA ASN A 36 38.61 -38.65 34.29
C ASN A 36 37.88 -38.60 32.94
N ALA A 37 38.15 -39.55 32.03
CA ALA A 37 37.48 -39.66 30.75
C ALA A 37 35.97 -39.93 30.90
N ILE A 38 35.58 -40.79 31.85
CA ILE A 38 34.17 -41.06 32.15
C ILE A 38 33.48 -39.80 32.70
N ASN A 39 34.12 -39.09 33.63
CA ASN A 39 33.54 -37.87 34.20
C ASN A 39 33.39 -36.76 33.15
N GLN A 40 34.34 -36.63 32.22
CA GLN A 40 34.22 -35.69 31.09
C GLN A 40 33.07 -36.07 30.17
N ARG A 41 32.93 -37.35 29.82
CA ARG A 41 31.79 -37.83 29.02
C ARG A 41 30.46 -37.62 29.73
N LEU A 42 30.39 -37.85 31.04
CA LEU A 42 29.18 -37.63 31.82
C LEU A 42 28.76 -36.15 31.78
N ALA A 43 29.70 -35.22 31.98
CA ALA A 43 29.40 -33.79 31.89
C ALA A 43 28.96 -33.34 30.49
N MET A 44 29.57 -33.90 29.43
CA MET A 44 29.12 -33.64 28.05
C MET A 44 27.70 -34.16 27.81
N GLU A 45 27.39 -35.35 28.33
CA GLU A 45 26.06 -35.95 28.22
C GLU A 45 24.99 -35.15 28.98
N GLU A 46 25.28 -34.74 30.21
CA GLU A 46 24.39 -33.91 31.03
C GLU A 46 24.11 -32.57 30.32
N ASN A 47 25.14 -31.91 29.82
CA ASN A 47 24.99 -30.64 29.09
C ASN A 47 24.21 -30.81 27.78
N ALA A 48 24.40 -31.93 27.07
CA ALA A 48 23.68 -32.22 25.83
C ALA A 48 22.18 -32.43 26.07
N VAL A 49 21.83 -33.19 27.11
CA VAL A 49 20.43 -33.39 27.53
C VAL A 49 19.78 -32.08 27.96
N GLU A 50 20.50 -31.25 28.72
CA GLU A 50 19.99 -29.93 29.13
C GLU A 50 19.77 -29.00 27.92
N THR A 51 20.73 -28.97 26.98
CA THR A 51 20.64 -28.15 25.77
C THR A 51 19.46 -28.57 24.89
N LEU A 52 19.27 -29.89 24.71
CA LEU A 52 18.13 -30.45 23.99
C LEU A 52 16.80 -30.03 24.64
N ALA A 53 16.69 -30.15 25.97
CA ALA A 53 15.48 -29.77 26.70
C ALA A 53 15.16 -28.27 26.59
N GLN A 54 16.18 -27.40 26.65
CA GLN A 54 16.01 -25.96 26.46
C GLN A 54 15.52 -25.63 25.05
N ALA A 55 16.09 -26.27 24.02
CA ALA A 55 15.68 -26.08 22.64
C ALA A 55 14.22 -26.51 22.40
N GLN A 56 13.80 -27.63 23.00
CA GLN A 56 12.40 -28.09 22.94
C GLN A 56 11.43 -27.12 23.62
N GLU A 57 11.84 -26.46 24.71
CA GLU A 57 11.00 -25.45 25.38
C GLU A 57 10.85 -24.19 24.53
N GLU A 58 11.94 -23.70 23.92
CA GLU A 58 11.90 -22.59 22.97
C GLU A 58 11.04 -22.88 21.75
N ALA A 59 11.10 -24.10 21.24
CA ALA A 59 10.24 -24.53 20.15
C ALA A 59 8.74 -24.50 20.51
N LYS A 60 8.36 -24.78 21.77
CA LYS A 60 6.97 -24.61 22.21
C LYS A 60 6.55 -23.14 22.18
N VAL A 61 7.43 -22.24 22.60
CA VAL A 61 7.19 -20.79 22.51
C VAL A 61 7.02 -20.38 21.04
N ALA A 62 7.93 -20.83 20.17
CA ALA A 62 7.87 -20.57 18.73
C ALA A 62 6.57 -21.09 18.10
N GLN A 63 6.13 -22.29 18.49
CA GLN A 63 4.90 -22.90 18.02
C GLN A 63 3.66 -22.11 18.45
N VAL A 64 3.62 -21.62 19.70
CA VAL A 64 2.53 -20.75 20.17
C VAL A 64 2.52 -19.43 19.42
N GLN A 65 3.67 -18.78 19.27
CA GLN A 65 3.80 -17.52 18.53
C GLN A 65 3.34 -17.68 17.07
N GLN A 66 3.80 -18.72 16.38
CA GLN A 66 3.36 -19.05 15.03
C GLN A 66 1.84 -19.29 14.96
N GLY A 67 1.26 -19.99 15.94
CA GLY A 67 -0.17 -20.30 15.97
C GLY A 67 -1.08 -19.09 16.16
N VAL A 68 -0.57 -17.99 16.71
CA VAL A 68 -1.33 -16.75 16.94
C VAL A 68 -0.85 -15.58 16.07
N ALA A 69 0.17 -15.78 15.24
CA ALA A 69 0.75 -14.73 14.42
C ALA A 69 -0.24 -14.26 13.35
N GLN A 70 -0.38 -12.95 13.24
CA GLN A 70 -1.27 -12.28 12.28
C GLN A 70 -0.65 -11.04 11.66
N SER A 71 0.36 -10.44 12.28
CA SER A 71 1.05 -9.24 11.80
C SER A 71 2.52 -9.53 11.50
N LEU A 72 3.17 -8.62 10.75
CA LEU A 72 4.60 -8.68 10.45
C LEU A 72 5.44 -8.93 11.71
N ASP A 73 5.26 -8.12 12.75
CA ASP A 73 6.01 -8.22 14.00
C ASP A 73 5.80 -9.59 14.69
N SER A 74 4.58 -10.13 14.66
CA SER A 74 4.30 -11.43 15.26
C SER A 74 4.92 -12.60 14.48
N TRP A 75 4.99 -12.50 13.15
CA TRP A 75 5.68 -13.49 12.31
C TRP A 75 7.20 -13.40 12.44
N GLU A 76 7.75 -12.20 12.61
CA GLU A 76 9.16 -12.00 12.93
C GLU A 76 9.54 -12.64 14.27
N GLN A 77 8.70 -12.48 15.31
CA GLN A 77 8.92 -13.13 16.59
C GLN A 77 8.92 -14.66 16.48
N ALA A 78 7.93 -15.23 15.77
CA ALA A 78 7.88 -16.68 15.54
C ALA A 78 9.13 -17.18 14.80
N TYR A 79 9.57 -16.45 13.76
CA TYR A 79 10.80 -16.75 13.03
C TYR A 79 12.03 -16.74 13.95
N LEU A 80 12.20 -15.70 14.78
CA LEU A 80 13.34 -15.59 15.68
C LEU A 80 13.36 -16.72 16.72
N SER A 81 12.22 -17.06 17.30
CA SER A 81 12.12 -18.15 18.28
C SER A 81 12.45 -19.53 17.65
N TRP A 82 12.02 -19.78 16.41
CA TRP A 82 12.43 -20.98 15.69
C TRP A 82 13.93 -21.01 15.41
N ALA A 83 14.52 -19.87 15.03
CA ALA A 83 15.95 -19.78 14.76
C ALA A 83 16.78 -20.02 16.03
N GLU A 84 16.34 -19.50 17.17
CA GLU A 84 16.99 -19.73 18.47
C GLU A 84 16.93 -21.21 18.87
N ALA A 85 15.75 -21.84 18.78
CA ALA A 85 15.59 -23.27 19.06
C ALA A 85 16.53 -24.14 18.19
N ILE A 86 16.61 -23.85 16.89
CA ILE A 86 17.53 -24.55 15.96
C ILE A 86 18.99 -24.31 16.35
N GLN A 87 19.36 -23.07 16.68
CA GLN A 87 20.72 -22.74 17.11
C GLN A 87 21.13 -23.53 18.36
N LYS A 88 20.20 -23.74 19.30
CA LYS A 88 20.46 -24.57 20.48
C LYS A 88 20.61 -26.05 20.14
N LEU A 89 19.78 -26.60 19.26
CA LEU A 89 19.94 -27.97 18.80
C LEU A 89 21.29 -28.19 18.10
N GLN A 90 21.76 -27.22 17.32
CA GLN A 90 23.08 -27.27 16.67
C GLN A 90 24.24 -27.28 17.67
N ALA A 91 24.04 -26.83 18.91
CA ALA A 91 25.05 -26.87 19.97
C ALA A 91 25.16 -28.24 20.67
N VAL A 92 24.25 -29.18 20.38
CA VAL A 92 24.28 -30.55 20.93
C VAL A 92 25.48 -31.30 20.33
N PRO A 93 26.46 -31.78 21.13
CA PRO A 93 27.67 -32.40 20.59
C PRO A 93 27.41 -33.77 19.96
N GLU A 94 28.06 -34.03 18.83
CA GLU A 94 28.11 -35.37 18.22
C GLU A 94 28.70 -36.41 19.19
N GLY A 95 28.12 -37.61 19.20
CA GLY A 95 28.54 -38.71 20.07
C GLY A 95 27.94 -38.70 21.49
N THR A 96 27.04 -37.75 21.77
CA THR A 96 26.14 -37.78 22.94
C THR A 96 24.85 -38.54 22.61
N THR A 97 24.10 -39.00 23.61
CA THR A 97 22.83 -39.72 23.34
C THR A 97 21.71 -38.79 22.84
N ALA A 98 21.82 -37.49 23.09
CA ALA A 98 20.86 -36.48 22.62
C ALA A 98 21.05 -36.06 21.15
N TYR A 99 22.17 -36.44 20.52
CA TYR A 99 22.54 -35.92 19.21
C TYR A 99 21.56 -36.30 18.09
N ASP A 100 21.17 -37.57 18.00
CA ASP A 100 20.28 -38.04 16.93
C ASP A 100 18.90 -37.37 17.02
N GLU A 101 18.34 -37.26 18.22
CA GLU A 101 17.09 -36.53 18.46
C GLU A 101 17.22 -35.04 18.10
N ALA A 102 18.37 -34.43 18.42
CA ALA A 102 18.62 -33.04 18.05
C ALA A 102 18.64 -32.83 16.53
N GLN A 103 19.23 -33.77 15.77
CA GLN A 103 19.24 -33.70 14.30
C GLN A 103 17.84 -33.86 13.71
N GLU A 104 17.04 -34.81 14.21
CA GLU A 104 15.65 -34.98 13.78
C GLU A 104 14.80 -33.73 14.04
N LEU A 105 14.99 -33.09 15.21
CA LEU A 105 14.29 -31.85 15.54
C LEU A 105 14.74 -30.67 14.68
N ILE A 106 16.02 -30.58 14.30
CA ILE A 106 16.51 -29.54 13.37
C ILE A 106 15.76 -29.61 12.04
N GLU A 107 15.56 -30.82 11.48
CA GLU A 107 14.83 -30.98 10.22
C GLU A 107 13.38 -30.48 10.34
N SER A 108 12.69 -30.88 11.42
CA SER A 108 11.32 -30.45 11.70
C SER A 108 11.22 -28.94 11.91
N TYR A 109 12.08 -28.36 12.75
CA TYR A 109 12.05 -26.95 13.10
C TYR A 109 12.46 -26.07 11.91
N SER A 110 13.34 -26.56 11.03
CA SER A 110 13.72 -25.85 9.80
C SER A 110 12.51 -25.62 8.88
N SER A 111 11.58 -26.58 8.81
CA SER A 111 10.33 -26.41 8.06
C SER A 111 9.45 -25.31 8.67
N ASN A 112 9.35 -25.25 10.00
CA ASN A 112 8.55 -24.22 10.68
C ASN A 112 9.18 -22.82 10.59
N LEU A 113 10.52 -22.76 10.66
CA LEU A 113 11.29 -21.54 10.42
C LEU A 113 11.01 -21.00 9.02
N ALA A 114 11.07 -21.86 8.00
CA ALA A 114 10.80 -21.50 6.61
C ALA A 114 9.36 -21.00 6.43
N SER A 115 8.37 -21.68 7.01
CA SER A 115 6.97 -21.25 7.01
C SER A 115 6.77 -19.89 7.69
N SER A 116 7.43 -19.65 8.82
CA SER A 116 7.35 -18.37 9.52
C SER A 116 7.99 -17.26 8.70
N LYS A 117 9.10 -17.56 8.01
CA LYS A 117 9.76 -16.62 7.10
C LYS A 117 8.91 -16.25 5.89
N GLU A 118 8.27 -17.23 5.26
CA GLU A 118 7.37 -16.99 4.13
C GLU A 118 6.20 -16.08 4.52
N ASN A 119 5.58 -16.32 5.68
CA ASN A 119 4.50 -15.46 6.17
C ASN A 119 5.00 -14.07 6.55
N GLN A 120 6.19 -13.95 7.15
CA GLN A 120 6.83 -12.65 7.39
C GLN A 120 7.00 -11.87 6.09
N ASP A 121 7.53 -12.51 5.03
CA ASP A 121 7.75 -11.87 3.73
C ASP A 121 6.44 -11.46 3.06
N LYS A 122 5.39 -12.29 3.18
CA LYS A 122 4.04 -11.98 2.73
C LYS A 122 3.46 -10.76 3.44
N GLU A 123 3.56 -10.68 4.76
CA GLU A 123 3.08 -9.51 5.54
C GLU A 123 3.87 -8.24 5.20
N ASN A 124 5.19 -8.35 5.03
CA ASN A 124 6.01 -7.23 4.61
C ASN A 124 5.60 -6.73 3.22
N LEU A 125 5.37 -7.64 2.27
CA LEU A 125 4.86 -7.28 0.94
C LEU A 125 3.48 -6.60 1.04
N ALA A 126 2.56 -7.17 1.80
CA ALA A 126 1.22 -6.62 2.02
C ALA A 126 1.27 -5.20 2.60
N GLN A 127 2.10 -4.98 3.62
CA GLN A 127 2.33 -3.67 4.23
C GLN A 127 2.88 -2.66 3.22
N ASN A 128 3.85 -3.06 2.41
CA ASN A 128 4.45 -2.19 1.39
C ASN A 128 3.43 -1.81 0.31
N ILE A 129 2.69 -2.78 -0.24
CA ILE A 129 1.65 -2.54 -1.25
C ILE A 129 0.57 -1.59 -0.71
N TYR A 130 0.06 -1.86 0.49
CA TYR A 130 -0.95 -1.02 1.14
C TYR A 130 -0.43 0.41 1.35
N THR A 131 0.80 0.56 1.83
CA THR A 131 1.42 1.88 2.06
C THR A 131 1.59 2.67 0.75
N GLN A 132 1.97 2.01 -0.35
CA GLN A 132 2.04 2.67 -1.65
C GLN A 132 0.65 3.07 -2.16
N GLY A 133 -0.35 2.19 -2.03
CA GLY A 133 -1.72 2.49 -2.41
C GLY A 133 -2.28 3.72 -1.67
N THR A 134 -2.05 3.80 -0.35
CA THR A 134 -2.49 4.95 0.46
C THR A 134 -1.75 6.25 0.11
N ARG A 135 -0.43 6.19 -0.18
CA ARG A 135 0.32 7.36 -0.66
C ARG A 135 -0.23 7.89 -1.98
N ILE A 136 -0.52 7.00 -2.94
CA ILE A 136 -1.05 7.40 -4.25
C ILE A 136 -2.49 7.93 -4.11
N ALA A 137 -3.29 7.37 -3.21
CA ALA A 137 -4.62 7.90 -2.89
C ALA A 137 -4.55 9.35 -2.36
N ASN A 138 -3.53 9.70 -1.58
CA ASN A 138 -3.34 11.08 -1.13
C ASN A 138 -2.98 12.00 -2.31
N LEU A 139 -2.13 11.56 -3.24
CA LEU A 139 -1.85 12.32 -4.48
C LEU A 139 -3.12 12.55 -5.31
N ALA A 140 -4.01 11.56 -5.36
CA ALA A 140 -5.30 11.71 -6.03
C ALA A 140 -6.16 12.80 -5.36
N ARG A 141 -6.24 12.79 -4.02
CA ARG A 141 -6.97 13.81 -3.26
C ARG A 141 -6.37 15.20 -3.42
N ASP A 142 -5.05 15.32 -3.45
CA ASP A 142 -4.38 16.60 -3.68
C ASP A 142 -4.69 17.13 -5.09
N ALA A 143 -4.74 16.26 -6.09
CA ALA A 143 -5.15 16.62 -7.45
C ALA A 143 -6.63 17.05 -7.53
N GLU A 144 -7.54 16.39 -6.80
CA GLU A 144 -8.94 16.83 -6.69
C GLU A 144 -9.06 18.24 -6.08
N ILE A 145 -8.29 18.52 -5.01
CA ILE A 145 -8.26 19.84 -4.37
C ILE A 145 -7.73 20.91 -5.32
N ALA A 146 -6.74 20.55 -6.15
CA ALA A 146 -6.19 21.44 -7.17
C ALA A 146 -7.10 21.61 -8.41
N GLY A 147 -8.18 20.82 -8.53
CA GLY A 147 -9.04 20.80 -9.72
C GLY A 147 -8.42 20.08 -10.92
N ASP A 148 -7.29 19.38 -10.75
CA ASP A 148 -6.69 18.56 -11.79
C ASP A 148 -7.35 17.17 -11.81
N TRP A 149 -8.56 17.14 -12.36
CA TRP A 149 -9.36 15.91 -12.41
C TRP A 149 -8.72 14.80 -13.25
N GLY A 150 -7.85 15.16 -14.20
CA GLY A 150 -7.10 14.19 -15.01
C GLY A 150 -6.10 13.41 -14.16
N GLN A 151 -5.28 14.13 -13.37
CA GLN A 151 -4.36 13.52 -12.42
C GLN A 151 -5.10 12.80 -11.28
N ALA A 152 -6.21 13.35 -10.80
CA ALA A 152 -7.03 12.69 -9.77
C ALA A 152 -7.50 11.30 -10.21
N VAL A 153 -8.11 11.19 -11.41
CA VAL A 153 -8.55 9.89 -11.96
C VAL A 153 -7.37 8.94 -12.16
N PHE A 154 -6.23 9.43 -12.67
CA PHE A 154 -5.03 8.62 -12.86
C PHE A 154 -4.50 8.05 -11.54
N HIS A 155 -4.37 8.88 -10.52
CA HIS A 155 -3.87 8.45 -9.21
C HIS A 155 -4.85 7.53 -8.50
N TRP A 156 -6.16 7.81 -8.52
CA TRP A 156 -7.14 6.92 -7.90
C TRP A 156 -7.13 5.52 -8.51
N LYS A 157 -7.07 5.41 -9.84
CA LYS A 157 -6.97 4.11 -10.53
C LYS A 157 -5.69 3.36 -10.14
N ASN A 158 -4.56 4.07 -10.02
CA ASN A 158 -3.32 3.46 -9.56
C ASN A 158 -3.41 3.02 -8.09
N ALA A 159 -3.97 3.84 -7.21
CA ALA A 159 -4.18 3.50 -5.80
C ALA A 159 -5.08 2.25 -5.65
N LEU A 160 -6.16 2.17 -6.42
CA LEU A 160 -7.04 1.00 -6.49
C LEU A 160 -6.26 -0.26 -6.89
N ARG A 161 -5.46 -0.19 -7.96
CA ARG A 161 -4.63 -1.32 -8.42
C ARG A 161 -3.67 -1.82 -7.34
N TYR A 162 -3.13 -0.94 -6.49
CA TYR A 162 -2.33 -1.36 -5.33
C TYR A 162 -3.19 -2.08 -4.29
N MET A 163 -4.35 -1.53 -3.93
CA MET A 163 -5.25 -2.17 -2.95
C MET A 163 -5.72 -3.56 -3.38
N GLU A 164 -5.96 -3.76 -4.68
CA GLU A 164 -6.34 -5.06 -5.26
C GLU A 164 -5.21 -6.10 -5.24
N GLN A 165 -3.94 -5.67 -5.15
CA GLN A 165 -2.77 -6.55 -5.08
C GLN A 165 -2.37 -6.92 -3.64
N VAL A 166 -3.06 -6.39 -2.63
CA VAL A 166 -2.80 -6.77 -1.23
C VAL A 166 -3.19 -8.25 -1.04
N PRO A 167 -2.29 -9.12 -0.55
CA PRO A 167 -2.60 -10.52 -0.30
C PRO A 167 -3.83 -10.69 0.59
N ALA A 168 -4.79 -11.52 0.18
CA ALA A 168 -6.09 -11.64 0.86
C ALA A 168 -5.98 -12.21 2.30
N ASP A 169 -4.96 -13.02 2.55
CA ASP A 169 -4.65 -13.69 3.82
C ASP A 169 -3.56 -12.94 4.62
N SER A 170 -3.41 -11.63 4.39
CA SER A 170 -2.52 -10.76 5.16
C SER A 170 -3.28 -9.90 6.18
N TYR A 171 -2.56 -9.32 7.14
CA TYR A 171 -3.13 -8.36 8.08
C TYR A 171 -3.76 -7.15 7.34
N GLN A 172 -3.06 -6.62 6.35
CA GLN A 172 -3.48 -5.42 5.62
C GLN A 172 -4.69 -5.65 4.72
N SER A 173 -5.09 -6.89 4.43
CA SER A 173 -6.28 -7.17 3.62
C SER A 173 -7.55 -6.60 4.26
N SER A 174 -7.64 -6.66 5.59
CA SER A 174 -8.75 -6.10 6.38
C SER A 174 -8.88 -4.58 6.25
N LEU A 175 -7.76 -3.90 5.97
CA LEU A 175 -7.70 -2.45 5.75
C LEU A 175 -7.91 -2.09 4.28
N ALA A 176 -7.38 -2.91 3.37
CA ALA A 176 -7.44 -2.70 1.92
C ALA A 176 -8.86 -2.90 1.36
N GLN A 177 -9.57 -3.95 1.77
CA GLN A 177 -10.93 -4.26 1.29
C GLN A 177 -11.91 -3.07 1.39
N PRO A 178 -12.09 -2.42 2.55
CA PRO A 178 -12.99 -1.27 2.62
C PRO A 178 -12.44 -0.05 1.84
N ALA A 179 -11.13 0.04 1.61
CA ALA A 179 -10.54 1.11 0.80
C ALA A 179 -10.88 0.95 -0.69
N VAL A 180 -10.93 -0.27 -1.23
CA VAL A 180 -11.32 -0.55 -2.62
C VAL A 180 -12.67 0.08 -2.96
N GLY A 181 -13.69 -0.12 -2.11
CA GLY A 181 -15.02 0.47 -2.32
C GLY A 181 -14.99 2.00 -2.33
N ARG A 182 -14.26 2.62 -1.40
CA ARG A 182 -14.10 4.08 -1.34
C ARG A 182 -13.36 4.62 -2.57
N PHE A 183 -12.34 3.92 -3.04
CA PHE A 183 -11.54 4.36 -4.18
C PHE A 183 -12.33 4.26 -5.48
N ASN A 184 -13.13 3.21 -5.67
CA ASN A 184 -14.06 3.12 -6.81
C ASN A 184 -15.01 4.32 -6.87
N GLN A 185 -15.64 4.67 -5.75
CA GLN A 185 -16.51 5.85 -5.68
C GLN A 185 -15.76 7.16 -5.99
N ALA A 186 -14.53 7.30 -5.49
CA ALA A 186 -13.71 8.47 -5.77
C ALA A 186 -13.32 8.57 -7.27
N ILE A 187 -13.02 7.43 -7.92
CA ILE A 187 -12.79 7.37 -9.38
C ILE A 187 -14.02 7.85 -10.13
N GLU A 188 -15.21 7.34 -9.81
CA GLU A 188 -16.46 7.73 -10.47
C GLU A 188 -16.73 9.23 -10.33
N ASN A 189 -16.58 9.76 -9.11
CA ASN A 189 -16.75 11.19 -8.84
C ASN A 189 -15.74 12.04 -9.64
N ALA A 190 -14.46 11.68 -9.61
CA ALA A 190 -13.41 12.41 -10.34
C ALA A 190 -13.62 12.33 -11.87
N GLN A 191 -14.14 11.22 -12.39
CA GLN A 191 -14.48 11.08 -13.80
C GLN A 191 -15.62 12.01 -14.23
N VAL A 192 -16.67 12.13 -13.41
CA VAL A 192 -17.77 13.08 -13.67
C VAL A 192 -17.24 14.51 -13.71
N GLN A 193 -16.35 14.87 -12.79
CA GLN A 193 -15.76 16.20 -12.76
C GLN A 193 -14.82 16.45 -13.95
N LEU A 194 -14.02 15.45 -14.35
CA LEU A 194 -13.18 15.53 -15.54
C LEU A 194 -14.01 15.75 -16.83
N GLN A 195 -15.15 15.08 -16.94
CA GLN A 195 -16.07 15.30 -18.06
C GLN A 195 -16.65 16.71 -18.06
N LEU A 196 -17.01 17.24 -16.88
CA LEU A 196 -17.46 18.62 -16.76
C LEU A 196 -16.37 19.63 -17.14
N ASP A 197 -15.15 19.47 -16.64
CA ASP A 197 -13.99 20.32 -16.97
C ASP A 197 -13.70 20.33 -18.47
N THR A 198 -13.73 19.15 -19.10
CA THR A 198 -13.55 19.02 -20.56
C THR A 198 -14.64 19.76 -21.33
N ARG A 199 -15.90 19.65 -20.91
CA ARG A 199 -17.02 20.37 -21.54
C ARG A 199 -16.92 21.88 -21.34
N LEU A 200 -16.50 22.35 -20.17
CA LEU A 200 -16.30 23.78 -19.91
C LEU A 200 -15.17 24.36 -20.77
N LYS A 201 -14.05 23.65 -20.94
CA LYS A 201 -12.98 24.05 -21.87
C LYS A 201 -13.46 24.16 -23.31
N GLN A 202 -14.30 23.23 -23.74
CA GLN A 202 -14.92 23.30 -25.07
C GLN A 202 -15.86 24.51 -25.18
N ALA A 203 -16.68 24.75 -24.15
CA ALA A 203 -17.56 25.90 -24.08
C ALA A 203 -16.82 27.23 -24.15
N GLU A 204 -15.67 27.31 -23.48
CA GLU A 204 -14.82 28.48 -23.52
C GLU A 204 -14.38 28.78 -24.94
N SER A 205 -13.87 27.78 -25.67
CA SER A 205 -13.49 27.93 -27.08
C SER A 205 -14.69 28.32 -27.96
N ASP A 206 -15.86 27.75 -27.72
CA ASP A 206 -17.07 28.06 -28.48
C ASP A 206 -17.60 29.47 -28.19
N LEU A 207 -17.53 29.92 -26.94
CA LEU A 207 -17.88 31.29 -26.54
C LEU A 207 -16.88 32.31 -27.08
N GLN A 208 -15.58 32.01 -27.07
CA GLN A 208 -14.56 32.86 -27.68
C GLN A 208 -14.87 33.10 -29.16
N ARG A 209 -15.25 32.05 -29.89
CA ARG A 209 -15.65 32.15 -31.30
C ARG A 209 -17.01 32.85 -31.49
N THR A 210 -17.98 32.57 -30.62
CA THR A 210 -19.35 33.13 -30.72
C THR A 210 -19.39 34.61 -30.36
N CYS A 211 -18.58 35.04 -29.38
CA CYS A 211 -18.48 36.43 -28.95
C CYS A 211 -17.48 37.26 -29.77
N ALA A 212 -16.71 36.62 -30.66
CA ALA A 212 -15.76 37.32 -31.53
C ALA A 212 -16.50 38.21 -32.55
N GLY A 213 -15.93 39.38 -32.81
CA GLY A 213 -16.43 40.32 -33.80
C GLY A 213 -15.69 41.67 -33.69
N GLU A 214 -15.86 42.51 -34.70
CA GLU A 214 -15.47 43.92 -34.63
C GLU A 214 -16.73 44.77 -34.82
N PRO A 215 -17.32 45.30 -33.73
CA PRO A 215 -16.91 45.21 -32.32
C PRO A 215 -17.19 43.84 -31.68
N ASN A 216 -16.48 43.52 -30.59
CA ASN A 216 -16.73 42.30 -29.82
C ASN A 216 -18.20 42.22 -29.40
N ILE A 217 -18.83 41.07 -29.61
CA ILE A 217 -20.28 40.90 -29.41
C ILE A 217 -20.59 40.79 -27.93
N CYS A 218 -19.83 39.97 -27.20
CA CYS A 218 -20.02 39.71 -25.78
C CYS A 218 -18.73 39.49 -25.00
N THR A 219 -18.84 39.58 -23.68
CA THR A 219 -17.87 39.08 -22.70
C THR A 219 -18.52 37.98 -21.89
N PHE A 220 -17.75 37.06 -21.31
CA PHE A 220 -18.32 35.93 -20.58
C PHE A 220 -17.49 35.50 -19.37
N THR A 221 -18.13 34.79 -18.45
CA THR A 221 -17.50 34.06 -17.35
C THR A 221 -18.05 32.64 -17.29
N LEU A 222 -17.17 31.65 -17.10
CA LEU A 222 -17.56 30.25 -16.98
C LEU A 222 -17.42 29.81 -15.53
N ASP A 223 -18.48 29.20 -15.02
CA ASP A 223 -18.41 28.40 -13.81
C ASP A 223 -19.18 27.08 -14.01
N ALA A 224 -18.98 26.13 -13.09
CA ALA A 224 -19.57 24.79 -13.17
C ALA A 224 -21.10 24.75 -13.04
N ARG A 225 -21.74 25.85 -12.65
CA ARG A 225 -23.17 25.99 -12.37
C ARG A 225 -23.89 26.91 -13.33
N ASN A 226 -23.21 27.95 -13.84
CA ASN A 226 -23.73 28.91 -14.80
C ASN A 226 -22.61 29.46 -15.70
N ILE A 227 -22.97 29.74 -16.94
CA ILE A 227 -22.18 30.53 -17.88
C ILE A 227 -22.87 31.88 -18.02
N ASN A 228 -22.20 32.97 -17.63
CA ASN A 228 -22.75 34.31 -17.77
C ASN A 228 -22.16 34.97 -19.01
N VAL A 229 -23.01 35.41 -19.92
CA VAL A 229 -22.66 36.12 -21.15
C VAL A 229 -23.25 37.53 -21.06
N ARG A 230 -22.42 38.55 -21.28
CA ARG A 230 -22.85 39.96 -21.26
C ARG A 230 -22.58 40.60 -22.62
N LEU A 231 -23.63 41.12 -23.25
CA LEU A 231 -23.49 41.85 -24.51
C LEU A 231 -22.67 43.13 -24.30
N THR A 232 -21.79 43.45 -25.25
CA THR A 232 -21.01 44.68 -25.16
C THR A 232 -21.83 45.90 -25.57
N ALA A 233 -21.52 47.06 -25.00
CA ALA A 233 -22.15 48.31 -25.39
C ALA A 233 -21.89 48.67 -26.87
N ALA A 234 -20.69 48.35 -27.38
CA ALA A 234 -20.34 48.62 -28.77
C ALA A 234 -21.23 47.83 -29.74
N TYR A 235 -21.39 46.53 -29.49
CA TYR A 235 -22.27 45.67 -30.29
C TYR A 235 -23.74 46.12 -30.24
N VAL A 236 -24.27 46.36 -29.03
CA VAL A 236 -25.68 46.79 -28.87
C VAL A 236 -25.94 48.13 -29.58
N ASN A 237 -25.00 49.09 -29.49
CA ASN A 237 -25.11 50.37 -30.17
C ASN A 237 -25.09 50.20 -31.70
N GLU A 238 -24.24 49.33 -32.23
CA GLU A 238 -24.16 49.07 -33.67
C GLU A 238 -25.45 48.44 -34.21
N VAL A 239 -26.00 47.46 -33.50
CA VAL A 239 -27.28 46.84 -33.85
C VAL A 239 -28.40 47.89 -33.86
N GLN A 240 -28.47 48.74 -32.83
CA GLN A 240 -29.48 49.80 -32.73
C GLN A 240 -29.34 50.84 -33.85
N GLN A 241 -28.12 51.32 -34.14
CA GLN A 241 -27.88 52.29 -35.20
C GLN A 241 -28.25 51.73 -36.57
N THR A 242 -27.85 50.48 -36.84
CA THR A 242 -28.16 49.81 -38.11
C THR A 242 -29.68 49.62 -38.27
N ALA A 243 -30.40 49.28 -37.19
CA ALA A 243 -31.85 49.14 -37.22
C ALA A 243 -32.59 50.47 -37.48
N VAL A 244 -32.13 51.57 -36.87
CA VAL A 244 -32.70 52.92 -37.09
C VAL A 244 -32.45 53.38 -38.53
N GLN A 245 -31.23 53.23 -39.04
CA GLN A 245 -30.89 53.61 -40.41
C GLN A 245 -31.70 52.79 -41.43
N ALA A 246 -31.78 51.47 -41.25
CA ALA A 246 -32.56 50.59 -42.13
C ALA A 246 -34.05 50.94 -42.15
N SER A 247 -34.59 51.44 -41.03
CA SER A 247 -35.96 51.91 -40.94
C SER A 247 -36.18 53.24 -41.66
N ALA A 248 -35.23 54.18 -41.55
CA ALA A 248 -35.29 55.47 -42.23
C ALA A 248 -35.17 55.35 -43.76
N THR A 249 -34.41 54.37 -44.27
CA THR A 249 -34.18 54.17 -45.71
C THR A 249 -35.04 53.07 -46.33
N ASN A 250 -36.00 52.50 -45.59
CA ASN A 250 -36.83 51.37 -45.99
C ASN A 250 -36.03 50.16 -46.52
N ASN A 251 -34.85 49.90 -45.93
CA ASN A 251 -33.94 48.82 -46.34
C ASN A 251 -34.29 47.52 -45.60
N SER A 252 -35.19 46.73 -46.20
CA SER A 252 -35.65 45.46 -45.64
C SER A 252 -34.54 44.41 -45.48
N ASP A 253 -33.57 44.38 -46.39
CA ASP A 253 -32.46 43.42 -46.35
C ASP A 253 -31.57 43.64 -45.13
N ALA A 254 -31.30 44.91 -44.78
CA ALA A 254 -30.54 45.25 -43.58
C ALA A 254 -31.27 44.82 -42.30
N LYS A 255 -32.61 44.93 -42.25
CA LYS A 255 -33.42 44.45 -41.13
C LYS A 255 -33.35 42.93 -40.98
N ILE A 256 -33.46 42.20 -42.10
CA ILE A 256 -33.37 40.73 -42.10
C ILE A 256 -32.00 40.26 -41.63
N ARG A 257 -30.90 40.89 -42.10
CA ARG A 257 -29.54 40.54 -41.67
C ARG A 257 -29.31 40.72 -40.16
N ILE A 258 -29.86 41.77 -39.55
CA ILE A 258 -29.77 41.97 -38.10
C ILE A 258 -30.51 40.85 -37.36
N LEU A 259 -31.74 40.53 -37.78
CA LEU A 259 -32.54 39.47 -37.15
C LEU A 259 -31.86 38.11 -37.29
N ASP A 260 -31.30 37.81 -38.46
CA ASP A 260 -30.56 36.57 -38.71
C ASP A 260 -29.29 36.46 -37.85
N HIS A 261 -28.57 37.58 -37.68
CA HIS A 261 -27.40 37.62 -36.82
C HIS A 261 -27.76 37.38 -35.35
N ILE A 262 -28.80 38.04 -34.82
CA ILE A 262 -29.28 37.84 -33.45
C ILE A 262 -29.76 36.39 -33.26
N ALA A 263 -30.56 35.86 -34.19
CA ALA A 263 -31.04 34.48 -34.13
C ALA A 263 -29.88 33.46 -34.15
N THR A 264 -28.84 33.72 -34.94
CA THR A 264 -27.63 32.88 -34.99
C THR A 264 -26.88 32.92 -33.66
N LEU A 265 -26.76 34.10 -33.04
CA LEU A 265 -26.15 34.25 -31.71
C LEU A 265 -26.95 33.49 -30.64
N GLU A 266 -28.28 33.65 -30.62
CA GLU A 266 -29.16 32.95 -29.69
C GLU A 266 -29.04 31.43 -29.83
N GLN A 267 -29.08 30.93 -31.06
CA GLN A 267 -28.93 29.50 -31.36
C GLN A 267 -27.57 28.96 -30.92
N ALA A 268 -26.48 29.72 -31.14
CA ALA A 268 -25.14 29.33 -30.73
C ALA A 268 -25.03 29.21 -29.20
N LEU A 269 -25.56 30.20 -28.47
CA LEU A 269 -25.56 30.21 -27.00
C LEU A 269 -26.43 29.08 -26.42
N GLU A 270 -27.57 28.79 -27.03
CA GLU A 270 -28.43 27.66 -26.65
C GLU A 270 -27.74 26.30 -26.88
N VAL A 271 -27.03 26.13 -28.00
CA VAL A 271 -26.23 24.92 -28.28
C VAL A 271 -25.09 24.77 -27.26
N ILE A 272 -24.41 25.86 -26.89
CA ILE A 272 -23.37 25.83 -25.86
C ILE A 272 -23.94 25.37 -24.51
N SER A 273 -25.14 25.85 -24.13
CA SER A 273 -25.83 25.40 -22.91
C SER A 273 -26.11 23.89 -22.93
N ARG A 274 -26.69 23.39 -24.03
CA ARG A 274 -26.99 21.96 -24.18
C ARG A 274 -25.73 21.08 -24.14
N ASN A 275 -24.69 21.47 -24.86
CA ASN A 275 -23.45 20.70 -24.96
C ASN A 275 -22.70 20.62 -23.63
N THR A 276 -22.72 21.69 -22.85
CA THR A 276 -22.07 21.73 -21.54
C THR A 276 -22.91 21.12 -20.43
N SER A 277 -24.22 21.04 -20.64
CA SER A 277 -25.21 20.83 -19.58
C SER A 277 -25.10 21.83 -18.43
N VAL A 278 -24.68 23.06 -18.75
CA VAL A 278 -24.61 24.19 -17.83
C VAL A 278 -25.48 25.32 -18.40
N PRO A 279 -26.39 25.92 -17.61
CA PRO A 279 -27.20 27.02 -18.10
C PRO A 279 -26.36 28.19 -18.60
N VAL A 280 -26.80 28.82 -19.70
CA VAL A 280 -26.21 30.04 -20.25
C VAL A 280 -27.16 31.21 -20.04
N GLN A 281 -26.73 32.18 -19.23
CA GLN A 281 -27.49 33.38 -18.91
C GLN A 281 -26.93 34.57 -19.67
N VAL A 282 -27.79 35.23 -20.45
CA VAL A 282 -27.43 36.38 -21.28
C VAL A 282 -27.92 37.65 -20.63
N TYR A 283 -27.01 38.61 -20.45
CA TYR A 283 -27.25 39.89 -19.82
C TYR A 283 -27.04 41.05 -20.79
N ASP A 284 -27.84 42.09 -20.61
CA ASP A 284 -27.65 43.35 -21.32
C ASP A 284 -26.43 44.14 -20.80
N VAL A 285 -26.23 45.33 -21.38
CA VAL A 285 -25.14 46.24 -21.00
C VAL A 285 -25.27 46.76 -19.56
N ASN A 286 -26.44 46.68 -18.94
CA ASN A 286 -26.72 47.12 -17.57
C ASN A 286 -26.73 45.97 -16.55
N GLY A 287 -26.53 44.72 -17.00
CA GLY A 287 -26.59 43.53 -16.14
C GLY A 287 -28.01 43.01 -15.91
N VAL A 288 -28.98 43.40 -16.72
CA VAL A 288 -30.34 42.85 -16.71
C VAL A 288 -30.34 41.54 -17.49
N LEU A 289 -30.87 40.47 -16.88
CA LEU A 289 -31.03 39.17 -17.53
C LEU A 289 -32.02 39.29 -18.69
N LEU A 290 -31.57 38.93 -19.88
CA LEU A 290 -32.36 38.90 -21.11
C LEU A 290 -32.92 37.51 -21.38
N VAL A 291 -32.04 36.50 -21.32
CA VAL A 291 -32.36 35.11 -21.67
C VAL A 291 -31.63 34.15 -20.73
N ASP A 292 -32.26 33.04 -20.38
CA ASP A 292 -31.67 31.95 -19.60
C ASP A 292 -31.89 30.63 -20.34
N TYR A 293 -30.85 30.18 -21.05
CA TYR A 293 -30.87 28.89 -21.74
C TYR A 293 -30.62 27.77 -20.73
N LYS A 294 -31.56 26.82 -20.68
CA LYS A 294 -31.43 25.60 -19.87
C LYS A 294 -30.93 24.43 -20.74
N PRO A 295 -30.07 23.55 -20.19
CA PRO A 295 -29.66 22.31 -20.84
C PRO A 295 -30.80 21.43 -21.33
#